data_AF-A0A1G2ZNY1-F1
#
_entry.id   AF-A0A1G2ZNY1-F1
#
_cell.length_a   1.000
_cell.length_b   1.000
_cell.length_c   1.000
_cell.angle_alpha   90.00
_cell.angle_beta   90.00
_cell.angle_gamma   90.00
#
_symmetry.space_group_name_H-M   'P 1'
#
loop_
_entity.id
_entity.type
_entity.pdbx_description
1 polymer ?
#
loop_
_entity_poly.entity_id
_entity_poly.type
_entity_poly.pdbx_seq_one_letter_code
_entity_poly.pdbx_strand_id
1 'polypeptide(L)' 'MLATIGVMIGIYIITRMISFLTRKEPRSESTIVKVFAWITIVVTTVAIIDFLARGTTSTP' A
#
# COMPACT_ATOMS: atom_id res chain seq x y z
N MET A 1 14.22 12.66 4.92
CA MET A 1 14.49 12.01 3.60
C MET A 1 13.97 10.58 3.54
N LEU A 2 14.35 9.67 4.46
CA LEU A 2 13.83 8.29 4.52
C LEU A 2 12.30 8.22 4.76
N ALA A 3 11.77 9.09 5.62
CA ALA A 3 10.33 9.19 5.88
C ALA A 3 9.51 9.41 4.59
N THR A 4 9.97 10.35 3.77
CA THR A 4 9.33 10.76 2.51
C THR A 4 9.41 9.67 1.45
N ILE A 5 10.55 8.97 1.36
CA ILE A 5 10.77 7.85 0.43
C ILE A 5 9.84 6.67 0.80
N GLY A 6 9.72 6.35 2.09
CA GLY A 6 8.83 5.28 2.56
C GLY A 6 7.35 5.55 2.23
N VAL A 7 6.90 6.79 2.41
CA VAL A 7 5.53 7.21 2.04
C VAL A 7 5.33 7.12 0.51
N MET A 8 6.30 7.56 -0.29
CA MET A 8 6.22 7.45 -1.76
C MET A 8 6.07 6.01 -2.24
N ILE A 9 6.88 5.09 -1.70
CA ILE A 9 6.84 3.67 -2.05
C ILE A 9 5.50 3.06 -1.60
N GLY A 10 5.05 3.38 -0.38
CA GLY A 10 3.78 2.89 0.14
C GLY A 10 2.57 3.32 -0.71
N ILE A 11 2.53 4.59 -1.12
CA ILE A 11 1.49 5.11 -2.03
C ILE A 11 1.56 4.41 -3.40
N TYR A 12 2.77 4.17 -3.93
CA TYR A 12 2.94 3.44 -5.19
C TYR A 12 2.39 2.02 -5.11
N ILE A 13 2.68 1.29 -4.02
CA ILE A 13 2.17 -0.07 -3.79
C ILE A 13 0.63 -0.08 -3.74
N ILE A 14 0.02 0.86 -3.01
CA ILE A 14 -1.44 0.99 -2.93
C ILE A 14 -2.03 1.25 -4.32
N THR A 15 -1.51 2.24 -5.04
CA THR A 15 -2.01 2.61 -6.38
C THR A 15 -1.89 1.46 -7.37
N ARG A 16 -0.80 0.70 -7.32
CA ARG A 16 -0.57 -0.48 -8.15
C ARG A 16 -1.56 -1.60 -7.84
N MET A 17 -1.85 -1.87 -6.57
CA MET A 17 -2.83 -2.89 -6.16
C MET A 17 -4.27 -2.48 -6.51
N ILE A 18 -4.61 -1.19 -6.40
CA ILE A 18 -5.91 -0.67 -6.86
C ILE A 18 -6.03 -0.80 -8.38
N SER A 19 -4.98 -0.48 -9.14
CA SER A 19 -4.96 -0.65 -10.60
C SER A 19 -5.12 -2.12 -10.99
N PHE A 20 -4.50 -3.03 -10.24
CA PHE A 20 -4.67 -4.47 -10.40
C PHE A 20 -6.13 -4.89 -10.15
N LEU A 21 -6.73 -4.45 -9.04
CA LEU A 21 -8.12 -4.76 -8.68
C LEU A 21 -9.17 -4.16 -9.64
N THR A 22 -8.84 -3.07 -10.34
CA THR A 22 -9.75 -2.36 -11.27
C THR A 22 -9.57 -2.79 -12.73
N ARG A 23 -8.53 -3.54 -13.08
CA ARG A 23 -8.37 -4.11 -14.42
C ARG A 23 -9.49 -5.12 -14.69
N LYS A 24 -10.28 -4.85 -15.73
CA LYS A 24 -11.30 -5.78 -16.27
C LYS A 24 -10.68 -6.78 -17.26
N GLU A 25 -9.48 -7.29 -16.97
CA GLU A 25 -8.93 -8.36 -17.81
C GLU A 25 -9.73 -9.66 -17.56
N PRO A 26 -10.12 -10.41 -18.59
CA PRO A 26 -10.84 -11.68 -18.46
C PRO A 26 -9.96 -12.83 -17.93
N ARG A 27 -8.76 -12.52 -17.42
CA ARG A 27 -8.02 -13.48 -16.62
C ARG A 27 -8.83 -13.70 -15.36
N SER A 28 -9.33 -14.92 -15.20
CA SER A 28 -9.94 -15.41 -13.97
C SER A 28 -8.90 -15.33 -12.85
N GLU A 29 -8.68 -14.14 -12.31
CA GLU A 29 -7.91 -13.95 -11.12
C GLU A 29 -8.67 -14.64 -10.00
N SER A 30 -8.03 -15.67 -9.43
CA SER A 30 -8.59 -16.40 -8.30
C SER A 30 -8.99 -15.40 -7.22
N THR A 31 -10.18 -15.58 -6.64
CA THR A 31 -10.72 -14.77 -5.54
C THR A 31 -9.67 -14.57 -4.43
N ILE A 32 -8.80 -15.56 -4.23
CA ILE A 32 -7.68 -15.53 -3.30
C ILE A 32 -6.74 -14.35 -3.58
N VAL A 33 -6.37 -14.12 -4.84
CA VAL A 33 -5.45 -13.03 -5.24
C VAL A 33 -6.07 -11.67 -4.94
N LYS A 34 -7.38 -11.50 -5.18
CA LYS A 34 -8.09 -10.26 -4.84
C LYS A 34 -8.12 -10.02 -3.33
N VAL A 35 -8.31 -11.07 -2.54
CA VAL A 35 -8.27 -10.99 -1.07
C VAL A 35 -6.87 -10.60 -0.58
N PHE A 36 -5.82 -11.23 -1.12
CA PHE A 36 -4.44 -10.87 -0.79
C PHE A 36 -4.08 -9.44 -1.19
N ALA A 37 -4.56 -8.95 -2.34
CA ALA A 37 -4.37 -7.57 -2.76
C ALA A 37 -5.02 -6.59 -1.77
N TRP A 38 -6.24 -6.88 -1.30
CA TRP A 38 -6.91 -6.09 -0.26
C TRP A 38 -6.15 -6.08 1.07
N ILE A 39 -5.68 -7.25 1.54
CA ILE A 39 -4.88 -7.35 2.76
C ILE A 39 -3.60 -6.50 2.62
N THR A 40 -2.95 -6.59 1.46
CA THR A 40 -1.72 -5.83 1.17
C THR A 40 -1.96 -4.32 1.24
N ILE A 41 -3.08 -3.84 0.70
CA ILE A 41 -3.47 -2.42 0.79
C ILE A 41 -3.61 -2.03 2.27
N VAL A 42 -4.38 -2.78 3.06
CA VAL A 42 -4.64 -2.47 4.48
C VAL A 42 -3.35 -2.42 5.29
N VAL A 43 -2.50 -3.44 5.16
CA VAL A 43 -1.22 -3.52 5.88
C VAL A 43 -0.30 -2.35 5.49
N THR A 44 -0.23 -2.04 4.20
CA THR A 44 0.60 -0.93 3.71
C THR A 44 0.08 0.41 4.27
N THR A 45 -1.24 0.61 4.34
CA THR A 45 -1.82 1.82 4.94
C THR A 45 -1.49 1.95 6.42
N VAL A 46 -1.60 0.86 7.20
CA VAL A 46 -1.25 0.87 8.64
C VAL A 46 0.24 1.17 8.83
N ALA A 47 1.11 0.57 8.01
CA ALA A 47 2.55 0.83 8.06
C ALA A 47 2.89 2.29 7.73
N ILE A 48 2.22 2.90 6.74
CA ILE A 48 2.40 4.33 6.43
C ILE A 48 1.97 5.21 7.61
N ILE A 49 0.84 4.90 8.26
CA ILE A 49 0.33 5.65 9.40
C ILE A 49 1.31 5.55 10.58
N ASP A 50 1.78 4.34 10.91
CA ASP A 50 2.76 4.13 11.99
C ASP A 50 4.08 4.86 11.68
N PHE A 51 4.52 4.81 10.43
CA PHE A 51 5.74 5.47 9.98
C PHE A 51 5.62 7.01 10.02
N LEU A 52 4.45 7.58 9.70
CA LEU A 52 4.17 9.00 9.85
C LEU A 52 4.08 9.42 11.32
N ALA A 53 3.40 8.62 12.15
CA ALA A 53 3.22 8.88 13.58
C ALA A 53 4.57 8.86 14.33
N ARG A 54 5.45 7.91 14.01
CA ARG A 54 6.77 7.77 14.66
C ARG A 54 7.86 8.60 13.99
N GLY A 55 7.76 8.83 12.69
CA GLY A 55 8.75 9.57 11.89
C GLY A 55 8.67 11.09 12.03
N THR A 56 7.57 11.64 12.57
CA THR A 56 7.44 13.08 12.85
C THR A 56 7.88 13.46 14.27
N THR A 57 7.82 12.52 15.22
CA THR A 57 8.27 12.71 16.62
C THR A 57 9.78 12.73 16.82
N SER A 58 10.57 12.38 15.80
CA SER A 58 12.04 12.34 15.86
C SER A 58 12.73 13.57 15.25
N THR A 59 12.00 14.70 15.14
CA THR A 59 12.57 15.98 14.71
C THR A 59 13.09 16.74 15.94
N PRO A 60 14.41 16.97 16.11
CA PRO A 60 14.94 17.96 17.06
C PRO A 60 14.66 19.40 16.58
#